data_AF-A0A7X4FQ05-F1
#
_entry.id   AF-A0A7X4FQ05-F1
#
_cell.length_a   1.000
_cell.length_b   1.000
_cell.length_c   1.000
_cell.angle_alpha   90.00
_cell.angle_beta   90.00
_cell.angle_gamma   90.00
#
_symmetry.space_group_name_H-M   'P 1'
#
loop_
_entity.id
_entity.type
_entity.pdbx_description
1 polymer ?
#
loop_
_entity_poly.entity_id
_entity_poly.type
_entity_poly.pdbx_seq_one_letter_code
_entity_poly.pdbx_strand_id
1 'polypeptide(L)'
;MDVRALVAALALATSACATSGALLEGQRAERERDYDRAVIAYTRALQERPHDRNAQLALDRARLRAAQMHFAEGRRLTRLARWREALEEFQIAYELNPGMGDLDRAIRE
;
A
#
# COMPACT_ATOMS: atom_id res chain seq x y z
N MET A 1 38.41 -29.43 -19.63
CA MET A 1 37.20 -28.69 -19.23
C MET A 1 37.31 -28.40 -17.75
N ASP A 2 37.77 -27.21 -17.42
CA ASP A 2 38.23 -26.87 -16.07
C ASP A 2 37.08 -26.82 -15.06
N VAL A 3 37.16 -27.64 -14.01
CA VAL A 3 36.23 -27.69 -12.87
C VAL A 3 36.01 -26.30 -12.25
N ARG A 4 37.00 -25.40 -12.37
CA ARG A 4 36.94 -24.00 -11.93
C ARG A 4 35.90 -23.16 -12.69
N ALA A 5 35.67 -23.44 -13.98
CA ALA A 5 34.65 -22.76 -14.77
C ALA A 5 33.22 -23.22 -14.39
N LEU A 6 33.09 -24.47 -13.93
CA LEU A 6 31.82 -25.04 -13.48
C LEU A 6 31.40 -24.51 -12.10
N VAL A 7 32.35 -24.21 -11.21
CA VAL A 7 32.07 -23.61 -9.89
C VAL A 7 31.66 -22.14 -10.02
N ALA A 8 32.21 -21.41 -10.98
CA ALA A 8 31.88 -19.99 -11.20
C ALA A 8 30.46 -19.78 -11.76
N ALA A 9 29.93 -20.73 -12.54
CA ALA A 9 28.58 -20.64 -13.09
C ALA A 9 27.47 -20.89 -12.05
N LEU A 10 27.77 -21.58 -10.95
CA LEU A 10 26.79 -21.91 -9.90
C LEU A 10 26.62 -20.79 -8.85
N ALA A 11 27.51 -19.79 -8.81
CA ALA A 11 27.47 -18.70 -7.84
C ALA A 11 26.56 -17.52 -8.23
N LEU A 12 26.03 -17.49 -9.46
CA LEU A 12 25.24 -16.37 -9.98
C LEU A 12 23.72 -16.49 -9.75
N ALA A 13 23.23 -17.55 -9.09
CA ALA A 13 21.80 -17.82 -8.93
C ALA A 13 21.19 -17.31 -7.60
N THR A 14 21.92 -16.61 -6.74
CA THR A 14 21.46 -16.26 -5.38
C THR A 14 20.72 -14.92 -5.25
N SER A 15 20.50 -14.19 -6.34
CA SER A 15 19.72 -12.94 -6.34
C SER A 15 18.32 -13.10 -6.93
N ALA A 16 17.69 -14.26 -6.73
CA ALA A 16 16.24 -14.33 -6.86
C ALA A 16 15.65 -13.48 -5.72
N CYS A 17 15.17 -12.27 -6.03
CA CYS A 17 14.31 -11.50 -5.14
C CYS A 17 13.17 -12.41 -4.69
N ALA A 18 13.27 -12.99 -3.51
CA ALA A 18 12.26 -13.90 -3.00
C ALA A 18 11.02 -13.08 -2.64
N THR A 19 10.13 -12.72 -3.58
CA THR A 19 8.89 -11.98 -3.31
C THR A 19 8.17 -12.62 -2.10
N SER A 20 7.92 -11.85 -1.03
CA SER A 20 7.26 -12.40 0.16
C SER A 20 5.79 -12.71 -0.14
N GLY A 21 5.21 -13.68 0.59
CA GLY A 21 3.79 -14.00 0.46
C GLY A 21 2.88 -12.79 0.72
N ALA A 22 3.25 -11.95 1.70
CA ALA A 22 2.55 -10.71 2.00
C ALA A 22 2.59 -9.69 0.84
N LEU A 23 3.71 -9.59 0.11
CA LEU A 23 3.81 -8.73 -1.07
C LEU A 23 2.88 -9.20 -2.20
N LEU A 24 2.77 -10.51 -2.43
CA LEU A 24 1.84 -11.07 -3.42
C LEU A 24 0.38 -10.87 -3.01
N GLU A 25 0.07 -11.00 -1.73
CA GLU A 25 -1.26 -10.74 -1.20
C GLU A 25 -1.68 -9.28 -1.43
N GLY A 26 -0.81 -8.32 -1.13
CA GLY A 26 -1.10 -6.92 -1.38
C GLY A 26 -1.31 -6.63 -2.87
N GLN A 27 -0.51 -7.23 -3.76
CA GLN A 27 -0.70 -7.10 -5.21
C GLN A 27 -2.04 -7.68 -5.67
N ARG A 28 -2.52 -8.74 -5.03
CA ARG A 28 -3.84 -9.30 -5.32
C ARG A 28 -4.95 -8.36 -4.86
N ALA A 29 -4.86 -7.85 -3.64
CA ALA A 29 -5.83 -6.89 -3.11
C ALA A 29 -5.89 -5.61 -3.97
N GLU A 30 -4.75 -5.08 -4.46
CA GLU A 30 -4.75 -3.96 -5.41
C GLU A 30 -5.49 -4.27 -6.71
N ARG A 31 -5.32 -5.48 -7.28
CA ARG A 31 -6.05 -5.90 -8.50
C ARG A 31 -7.56 -5.99 -8.25
N GLU A 32 -7.94 -6.36 -7.04
CA GLU A 32 -9.33 -6.43 -6.57
C GLU A 32 -9.86 -5.04 -6.15
N ARG A 33 -9.01 -3.98 -6.18
CA ARG A 33 -9.29 -2.62 -5.70
C ARG A 33 -9.63 -2.53 -4.20
N ASP A 34 -9.25 -3.56 -3.45
CA ASP A 34 -9.32 -3.58 -1.99
C ASP A 34 -8.05 -2.95 -1.43
N TYR A 35 -8.01 -1.62 -1.48
CA TYR A 35 -6.80 -0.85 -1.15
C TYR A 35 -6.47 -0.89 0.35
N ASP A 36 -7.46 -1.02 1.22
CA ASP A 36 -7.22 -1.13 2.67
C ASP A 36 -6.53 -2.44 2.99
N ARG A 37 -7.02 -3.55 2.42
CA ARG A 37 -6.33 -4.83 2.54
C ARG A 37 -4.94 -4.80 1.91
N ALA A 38 -4.76 -4.09 0.80
CA ALA A 38 -3.45 -3.92 0.20
C ALA A 38 -2.49 -3.18 1.14
N VAL A 39 -2.93 -2.11 1.81
CA VAL A 39 -2.14 -1.37 2.83
C VAL A 39 -1.71 -2.30 3.95
N ILE A 40 -2.63 -3.14 4.48
CA ILE A 40 -2.31 -4.11 5.54
C ILE A 40 -1.25 -5.10 5.06
N ALA A 41 -1.46 -5.71 3.89
CA ALA A 41 -0.57 -6.73 3.36
C ALA A 41 0.84 -6.19 3.05
N TYR A 42 0.96 -4.99 2.47
CA TYR A 42 2.25 -4.37 2.21
C TYR A 42 2.95 -3.90 3.50
N THR A 43 2.18 -3.43 4.49
CA THR A 43 2.74 -3.11 5.81
C THR A 43 3.36 -4.36 6.44
N ARG A 44 2.66 -5.50 6.37
CA ARG A 44 3.21 -6.79 6.80
C ARG A 44 4.45 -7.20 6.00
N ALA A 45 4.44 -7.01 4.68
CA ALA A 45 5.60 -7.31 3.84
C ALA A 45 6.85 -6.52 4.29
N LEU A 46 6.67 -5.27 4.73
CA LEU A 46 7.75 -4.45 5.30
C LEU A 46 8.14 -4.84 6.73
N GLN A 47 7.22 -5.37 7.54
CA GLN A 47 7.58 -5.96 8.83
C GLN A 47 8.46 -7.21 8.64
N GLU A 48 8.16 -8.04 7.65
CA GLU A 48 8.96 -9.20 7.29
C GLU A 48 10.31 -8.80 6.64
N ARG A 49 10.30 -7.73 5.83
CA ARG A 49 11.47 -7.24 5.08
C ARG A 49 11.51 -5.71 5.01
N PRO A 50 12.09 -5.04 6.03
CA PRO A 50 12.04 -3.57 6.14
C PRO A 50 12.65 -2.80 4.96
N HIS A 51 13.59 -3.43 4.25
CA HIS A 51 14.34 -2.80 3.14
C HIS A 51 13.82 -3.23 1.75
N ASP A 52 12.67 -3.90 1.66
CA ASP A 52 12.08 -4.27 0.38
C ASP A 52 11.50 -3.03 -0.33
N ARG A 53 12.24 -2.51 -1.31
CA ARG A 53 11.83 -1.33 -2.08
C ARG A 53 10.52 -1.53 -2.83
N ASN A 54 10.22 -2.74 -3.29
CA ASN A 54 8.97 -3.00 -4.01
C ASN A 54 7.78 -2.89 -3.05
N ALA A 55 7.91 -3.43 -1.84
CA ALA A 55 6.89 -3.31 -0.80
C ALA A 55 6.72 -1.86 -0.33
N GLN A 56 7.80 -1.08 -0.20
CA GLN A 56 7.74 0.35 0.15
C GLN A 56 6.94 1.13 -0.89
N LEU A 57 7.34 1.04 -2.16
CA LEU A 57 6.65 1.74 -3.25
C LEU A 57 5.20 1.27 -3.42
N ALA A 58 4.92 -0.01 -3.17
CA ALA A 58 3.57 -0.54 -3.25
C ALA A 58 2.68 -0.05 -2.10
N LEU A 59 3.21 0.02 -0.87
CA LEU A 59 2.50 0.58 0.27
C LEU A 59 2.15 2.05 0.04
N ASP A 60 3.08 2.85 -0.46
CA ASP A 60 2.86 4.28 -0.72
C ASP A 60 1.73 4.49 -1.75
N ARG A 61 1.72 3.70 -2.83
CA ARG A 61 0.65 3.72 -3.82
C ARG A 61 -0.69 3.28 -3.25
N ALA A 62 -0.71 2.19 -2.48
CA ALA A 62 -1.92 1.67 -1.86
C ALA A 62 -2.54 2.68 -0.89
N ARG A 63 -1.73 3.34 -0.05
CA ARG A 63 -2.17 4.41 0.85
C ARG A 63 -2.78 5.59 0.11
N LEU A 64 -2.15 6.03 -0.99
CA LEU A 64 -2.70 7.10 -1.82
C LEU A 64 -4.08 6.72 -2.40
N ARG A 65 -4.25 5.48 -2.88
CA ARG A 65 -5.52 4.99 -3.43
C ARG A 65 -6.59 4.83 -2.37
N ALA A 66 -6.25 4.26 -1.22
CA ALA A 66 -7.15 4.12 -0.08
C ALA A 66 -7.62 5.49 0.42
N ALA A 67 -6.69 6.45 0.58
CA ALA A 67 -7.04 7.82 0.97
C ALA A 67 -8.04 8.47 0.00
N GLN A 68 -7.85 8.30 -1.31
CA GLN A 68 -8.79 8.81 -2.33
C GLN A 68 -10.17 8.15 -2.24
N MET A 69 -10.23 6.85 -1.95
CA MET A 69 -11.49 6.13 -1.77
C MET A 69 -12.25 6.63 -0.54
N HIS A 70 -11.59 6.69 0.62
CA HIS A 70 -12.18 7.19 1.86
C HIS A 70 -12.60 8.66 1.73
N PHE A 71 -11.81 9.51 1.07
CA PHE A 71 -12.22 10.90 0.80
C PHE A 71 -13.48 10.99 -0.08
N ALA A 72 -13.57 10.18 -1.13
CA ALA A 72 -14.74 10.14 -2.00
C ALA A 72 -16.00 9.66 -1.26
N GLU A 73 -15.84 8.70 -0.35
CA GLU A 73 -16.92 8.19 0.50
C GLU A 73 -17.35 9.22 1.54
N GLY A 74 -16.41 9.89 2.22
CA GLY A 74 -16.70 11.02 3.09
C GLY A 74 -17.51 12.10 2.37
N ARG A 75 -17.09 12.50 1.17
CA ARG A 75 -17.84 13.45 0.32
C ARG A 75 -19.25 12.96 0.00
N ARG A 76 -19.45 11.66 -0.18
CA ARG A 76 -20.77 11.05 -0.44
C ARG A 76 -21.65 11.13 0.81
N LEU A 77 -21.12 10.79 1.97
CA LEU A 77 -21.82 10.83 3.25
C LEU A 77 -22.19 12.28 3.66
N THR A 78 -21.33 13.26 3.39
CA THR A 78 -21.63 14.70 3.52
C THR A 78 -22.91 15.07 2.76
N ARG A 79 -23.03 14.65 1.49
CA ARG A 79 -24.23 14.93 0.67
C ARG A 79 -25.49 14.27 1.20
N LEU A 80 -25.36 13.23 2.02
CA LEU A 80 -26.45 12.54 2.68
C LEU A 80 -26.73 13.06 4.10
N ALA A 81 -26.07 14.14 4.52
CA ALA A 81 -26.12 14.69 5.87
C ALA A 81 -25.72 13.70 6.98
N ARG A 82 -24.91 12.68 6.65
CA ARG A 82 -24.36 11.69 7.59
C ARG A 82 -23.01 12.18 8.12
N TRP A 83 -23.03 13.28 8.85
CA TRP A 83 -21.83 14.06 9.20
C TRP A 83 -20.79 13.28 10.02
N ARG A 84 -21.24 12.46 10.98
CA ARG A 84 -20.33 11.69 11.84
C ARG A 84 -19.53 10.66 11.03
N GLU A 85 -20.22 9.90 10.18
CA GLU A 85 -19.59 8.89 9.33
C GLU A 85 -18.71 9.56 8.25
N ALA A 86 -19.14 10.71 7.72
CA ALA A 86 -18.31 11.48 6.81
C ALA A 86 -16.98 11.91 7.46
N LEU A 87 -17.02 12.38 8.70
CA LEU A 87 -15.84 12.77 9.46
C LEU A 87 -14.91 11.59 9.71
N GLU A 88 -15.45 10.42 10.05
CA GLU A 88 -14.66 9.18 10.22
C GLU A 88 -13.91 8.82 8.93
N GLU A 89 -14.60 8.83 7.79
CA GLU A 89 -13.99 8.58 6.47
C GLU A 89 -12.91 9.61 6.11
N PHE A 90 -13.13 10.90 6.40
CA PHE A 90 -12.12 11.93 6.19
C PHE A 90 -10.89 11.78 7.09
N GLN A 91 -11.08 11.35 8.35
CA GLN A 91 -9.98 11.07 9.26
C GLN A 91 -9.12 9.91 8.74
N ILE A 92 -9.74 8.82 8.30
CA ILE A 92 -9.02 7.68 7.70
C ILE A 92 -8.23 8.13 6.47
N ALA A 93 -8.84 8.92 5.59
CA ALA A 93 -8.14 9.47 4.42
C ALA A 93 -6.89 10.29 4.83
N TYR A 94 -6.95 10.99 5.96
CA TYR A 94 -5.86 11.88 6.42
C TYR A 94 -4.73 11.08 7.02
N GLU A 95 -5.04 10.06 7.80
CA GLU A 95 -4.04 9.14 8.35
C GLU A 95 -3.28 8.41 7.23
N LEU A 96 -3.98 8.07 6.14
CA LEU A 96 -3.38 7.41 4.98
C LEU A 96 -2.54 8.36 4.11
N ASN A 97 -2.96 9.62 3.94
CA ASN A 97 -2.23 10.63 3.17
C ASN A 97 -2.45 12.05 3.71
N PRO A 98 -1.62 12.50 4.68
CA PRO A 98 -1.72 13.84 5.26
C PRO A 98 -1.46 14.98 4.26
N GLY A 99 -0.78 14.71 3.14
CA GLY A 99 -0.45 15.70 2.11
C GLY A 99 -1.54 15.92 1.05
N MET A 100 -2.72 15.30 1.21
CA MET A 100 -3.83 15.48 0.27
C MET A 100 -4.44 16.89 0.42
N GLY A 101 -4.10 17.79 -0.51
CA GLY A 101 -4.42 19.23 -0.40
C GLY A 101 -5.90 19.60 -0.23
N ASP A 102 -6.84 18.73 -0.62
CA ASP A 102 -8.28 18.97 -0.44
C ASP A 102 -8.81 18.54 0.95
N LEU A 103 -8.04 17.78 1.71
CA LEU A 103 -8.50 17.09 2.91
C LEU A 103 -8.49 17.97 4.16
N ASP A 104 -7.48 18.84 4.28
CA ASP A 104 -7.35 19.80 5.38
C ASP A 104 -8.56 20.72 5.54
N ARG A 105 -9.25 21.00 4.43
CA ARG A 105 -10.47 21.80 4.43
C ARG A 105 -11.68 20.98 4.88
N ALA A 106 -11.84 19.78 4.33
CA ALA A 106 -12.98 18.91 4.61
C ALA A 106 -13.09 18.47 6.07
N ILE A 107 -11.98 18.38 6.81
CA ILE A 107 -11.98 18.01 8.24
C ILE A 107 -12.38 19.17 9.17
N ARG A 108 -12.21 20.42 8.74
CA ARG A 108 -12.44 21.61 9.59
C ARG A 108 -13.85 22.18 9.49
N GLU A 109 -14.58 21.81 8.44
CA GLU A 109 -15.97 22.21 8.17
C GLU A 109 -16.97 21.37 8.97
#